data_AF-A0A2R8CDF6-F1
#
_entry.id   AF-A0A2R8CDF6-F1
#
_cell.length_a   1.000
_cell.length_b   1.000
_cell.length_c   1.000
_cell.angle_alpha   90.00
_cell.angle_beta   90.00
_cell.angle_gamma   90.00
#
_symmetry.space_group_name_H-M   'P 1'
#
loop_
_entity.id
_entity.type
_entity.pdbx_description
1 polymer ?
#
loop_
_entity_poly.entity_id
_entity_poly.type
_entity_poly.pdbx_seq_one_letter_code
_entity_poly.pdbx_strand_id
1 'polypeptide(L)'
;MCSGSFSVNRFAIWLIYIWLWWRPGTKSDTELRLAACRYWMRLDWLIRFGVLTTAILLASAFLFSLSETCSIGAGNSEPVCEMRLIAFWYAPANEVGDTLAGLAGALAFLWLVLTVFLQGKELRAQRQELQLTRIEMKGQSAATQDMAAAMKQQSEAAHEQIAYLRLQNEREKRKGASEDFDGLCKLVEKILGSSDWEKVHWLAREWGGDGEVVQEFGLGGRREVFSADDAGISRLYSQTLSLVTRLDDEIVETQLPPKYACFRRLLEAVKEINDLRHDLSPDRLAEFNGWKLDRVLVFLLKIDEDQYWSGISRRKRKK
;
A
#
# COMPACT_ATOMS: atom_id res chain seq x y z
N MET A 1 -17.79 -19.55 -12.72
CA MET A 1 -17.88 -20.77 -11.90
C MET A 1 -18.99 -21.64 -12.45
N CYS A 2 -18.64 -22.73 -13.15
CA CYS A 2 -19.44 -23.95 -13.38
C CYS A 2 -18.79 -24.72 -14.54
N SER A 3 -17.69 -25.39 -14.24
CA SER A 3 -17.13 -26.45 -15.09
C SER A 3 -16.81 -27.62 -14.17
N GLY A 4 -17.86 -28.14 -13.52
CA GLY A 4 -17.80 -29.43 -12.84
C GLY A 4 -17.63 -30.50 -13.90
N SER A 5 -16.39 -30.86 -14.18
CA SER A 5 -16.05 -32.02 -14.99
C SER A 5 -16.66 -33.24 -14.30
N PHE A 6 -17.81 -33.69 -14.80
CA PHE A 6 -18.33 -35.00 -14.49
C PHE A 6 -17.23 -35.97 -14.93
N SER A 7 -16.50 -36.56 -13.98
CA SER A 7 -15.61 -37.68 -14.25
C SER A 7 -16.50 -38.86 -14.62
N VAL A 8 -17.00 -38.86 -15.85
CA VAL A 8 -17.61 -40.05 -16.42
C VAL A 8 -16.54 -41.12 -16.26
N ASN A 9 -16.86 -42.11 -15.43
CA ASN A 9 -15.91 -43.12 -15.00
C ASN A 9 -15.31 -43.73 -16.26
N ARG A 10 -14.03 -43.45 -16.54
CA ARG A 10 -13.38 -43.86 -17.80
C ARG A 10 -13.50 -45.37 -18.03
N PHE A 11 -13.67 -46.12 -16.94
CA PHE A 11 -14.01 -47.53 -16.93
C PHE A 11 -15.38 -47.86 -17.54
N ALA A 12 -16.43 -47.09 -17.24
CA ALA A 12 -17.75 -47.27 -17.82
C ALA A 12 -17.75 -46.98 -19.32
N ILE A 13 -17.04 -45.94 -19.76
CA ILE A 13 -16.83 -45.66 -21.18
C ILE A 13 -16.10 -46.84 -21.84
N TRP A 14 -15.07 -47.38 -21.20
CA TRP A 14 -14.31 -48.53 -21.72
C TRP A 14 -15.18 -49.80 -21.85
N LEU A 15 -16.04 -50.10 -20.87
CA LEU A 15 -16.99 -51.21 -20.95
C LEU A 15 -18.01 -51.02 -22.09
N ILE A 16 -18.51 -49.80 -22.29
CA ILE A 16 -19.38 -49.46 -23.42
C ILE A 16 -18.66 -49.68 -24.75
N TYR A 17 -17.38 -49.31 -24.85
CA TYR A 17 -16.58 -49.55 -26.05
C TYR A 17 -16.37 -51.05 -26.33
N ILE A 18 -16.11 -51.87 -25.30
CA ILE A 18 -15.99 -53.33 -25.46
C ILE A 18 -17.30 -53.93 -25.93
N TRP A 19 -18.41 -53.53 -25.32
CA TRP A 19 -19.73 -54.02 -25.68
C TRP A 19 -20.12 -53.61 -27.11
N LEU A 20 -19.86 -52.35 -27.50
CA LEU A 20 -20.06 -51.87 -28.88
C LEU A 20 -19.16 -52.58 -29.89
N TRP A 21 -17.94 -52.97 -29.51
CA TRP A 21 -17.03 -53.70 -30.39
C TRP A 21 -17.53 -55.12 -30.73
N TRP A 22 -18.32 -55.73 -29.85
CA TRP A 22 -18.84 -57.08 -30.02
C TRP A 22 -20.19 -57.15 -30.77
N ARG A 23 -20.85 -56.00 -31.02
CA ARG A 23 -22.14 -55.96 -31.71
C ARG A 23 -21.95 -56.04 -33.24
N PRO A 24 -22.45 -57.08 -33.93
CA PRO A 24 -22.32 -57.19 -35.37
C PRO A 24 -23.46 -56.43 -36.07
N GLY A 25 -23.14 -55.48 -36.96
CA GLY A 25 -24.02 -55.17 -38.09
C GLY A 25 -24.48 -53.73 -38.32
N THR A 26 -23.62 -52.70 -38.20
CA THR A 26 -23.99 -51.35 -38.69
C THR A 26 -22.90 -50.67 -39.52
N LYS A 27 -23.27 -49.93 -40.58
CA LYS A 27 -22.31 -49.19 -41.44
C LYS A 27 -21.49 -48.12 -40.68
N SER A 28 -21.87 -47.76 -39.45
CA SER A 28 -21.08 -46.91 -38.54
C SER A 28 -19.84 -47.59 -37.95
N ASP A 29 -19.64 -48.89 -38.19
CA ASP A 29 -18.60 -49.68 -37.53
C ASP A 29 -17.17 -49.36 -38.02
N THR A 30 -16.99 -48.80 -39.23
CA THR A 30 -15.64 -48.48 -39.75
C THR A 30 -14.99 -47.30 -39.03
N GLU A 31 -15.73 -46.21 -38.79
CA GLU A 31 -15.23 -45.04 -38.05
C GLU A 31 -14.93 -45.39 -36.59
N LEU A 32 -15.79 -46.19 -35.96
CA LEU A 32 -15.59 -46.70 -34.60
C LEU A 32 -14.34 -47.58 -34.49
N ARG A 33 -14.09 -48.47 -35.49
CA ARG A 33 -12.87 -49.29 -35.54
C ARG A 33 -11.61 -48.47 -35.72
N LEU A 34 -11.64 -47.42 -36.55
CA LEU A 34 -10.51 -46.50 -36.72
C LEU A 34 -10.25 -45.66 -35.47
N ALA A 35 -11.31 -45.20 -34.79
CA ALA A 35 -11.19 -44.49 -33.51
C ALA A 35 -10.61 -45.40 -32.42
N ALA A 36 -11.09 -46.65 -32.31
CA ALA A 36 -10.59 -47.63 -31.36
C ALA A 36 -9.13 -48.00 -31.65
N CYS A 37 -8.75 -48.18 -32.92
CA CYS A 37 -7.37 -48.44 -33.32
C CYS A 37 -6.45 -47.27 -32.96
N ARG A 38 -6.86 -46.02 -33.23
CA ARG A 38 -6.11 -44.82 -32.84
C ARG A 38 -5.99 -44.69 -31.32
N TYR A 39 -7.04 -44.99 -30.57
CA TYR A 39 -7.00 -45.00 -29.11
C TYR A 39 -6.04 -46.07 -28.58
N TRP A 40 -6.12 -47.29 -29.12
CA TRP A 40 -5.20 -48.38 -28.79
C TRP A 40 -3.75 -48.00 -29.07
N MET A 41 -3.48 -47.35 -30.21
CA MET A 41 -2.16 -46.83 -30.58
C MET A 41 -1.65 -45.68 -29.69
N ARG A 42 -2.50 -45.07 -28.85
CA ARG A 42 -2.08 -44.10 -27.83
C ARG A 42 -1.89 -44.72 -26.45
N LEU A 43 -2.43 -45.92 -26.20
CA LEU A 43 -2.29 -46.60 -24.92
C LEU A 43 -0.80 -46.92 -24.65
N ASP A 44 -0.36 -46.82 -23.40
CA ASP A 44 1.01 -47.15 -23.02
C ASP A 44 1.35 -48.58 -23.48
N TRP A 45 2.55 -48.75 -24.03
CA TRP A 45 3.01 -50.05 -24.53
C TRP A 45 2.92 -51.13 -23.44
N LEU A 46 3.13 -50.77 -22.16
CA LEU A 46 2.99 -51.67 -21.02
C LEU A 46 1.57 -52.22 -20.93
N ILE A 47 0.54 -51.39 -21.07
CA ILE A 47 -0.86 -51.85 -20.99
C ILE A 47 -1.17 -52.80 -22.14
N ARG A 48 -0.66 -52.52 -23.35
CA ARG A 48 -0.81 -53.45 -24.49
C ARG A 48 -0.14 -54.79 -24.20
N PHE A 49 1.06 -54.77 -23.63
CA PHE A 49 1.77 -55.97 -23.23
C PHE A 49 1.00 -56.75 -22.16
N GLY A 50 0.41 -56.08 -21.16
CA GLY A 50 -0.42 -56.70 -20.14
C GLY A 50 -1.66 -57.39 -20.73
N VAL A 51 -2.37 -56.72 -21.64
CA VAL A 51 -3.55 -57.29 -22.32
C VAL A 51 -3.15 -58.46 -23.22
N LEU A 52 -2.07 -58.31 -24.01
CA LEU A 52 -1.57 -59.40 -24.87
C LEU A 52 -1.15 -60.61 -24.03
N THR A 53 -0.41 -60.40 -22.94
CA THR A 53 0.03 -61.47 -22.04
C THR A 53 -1.14 -62.16 -21.37
N THR A 54 -2.15 -61.40 -20.93
CA THR A 54 -3.41 -61.95 -20.39
C THR A 54 -4.13 -62.81 -21.44
N ALA A 55 -4.23 -62.33 -22.68
CA ALA A 55 -4.86 -63.07 -23.76
C ALA A 55 -4.10 -64.37 -24.10
N ILE A 56 -2.76 -64.33 -24.13
CA ILE A 56 -1.91 -65.52 -24.33
C ILE A 56 -2.09 -66.50 -23.17
N LEU A 57 -2.11 -66.03 -21.93
CA LEU A 57 -2.29 -66.87 -20.75
C LEU A 57 -3.66 -67.56 -20.77
N LEU A 58 -4.74 -66.82 -21.05
CA LEU A 58 -6.08 -67.38 -21.19
C LEU A 58 -6.19 -68.36 -22.38
N ALA A 59 -5.60 -68.03 -23.52
CA ALA A 59 -5.56 -68.92 -24.68
C ALA A 59 -4.80 -70.21 -24.36
N SER A 60 -3.67 -70.12 -23.65
CA SER A 60 -2.89 -71.29 -23.23
C SER A 60 -3.66 -72.18 -22.24
N ALA A 61 -4.36 -71.59 -21.27
CA ALA A 61 -5.23 -72.32 -20.34
C ALA A 61 -6.39 -73.00 -21.08
N PHE A 62 -6.99 -72.30 -22.05
CA PHE A 62 -8.05 -72.87 -22.89
C PHE A 62 -7.54 -74.04 -23.75
N LEU A 63 -6.41 -73.87 -24.44
CA LEU A 63 -5.79 -74.94 -25.23
C LEU A 63 -5.40 -76.15 -24.36
N PHE A 64 -4.90 -75.91 -23.15
CA PHE A 64 -4.61 -76.98 -22.20
C PHE A 64 -5.89 -77.72 -21.75
N SER A 65 -7.01 -77.01 -21.63
CA SER A 65 -8.31 -77.61 -21.28
C SER A 65 -8.87 -78.51 -22.39
N LEU A 66 -8.46 -78.29 -23.65
CA LEU A 66 -8.82 -79.16 -24.79
C LEU A 66 -7.97 -80.43 -24.87
N SER A 67 -6.94 -80.59 -24.04
CA SER A 67 -6.15 -81.84 -24.03
C SER A 67 -6.90 -82.99 -23.37
N GLU A 68 -6.72 -84.19 -23.91
CA GLU A 68 -7.31 -85.42 -23.38
C GLU A 68 -6.52 -85.93 -22.17
N THR A 69 -7.24 -86.47 -21.19
CA THR A 69 -6.65 -87.22 -20.07
C THR A 69 -7.17 -88.63 -20.09
N CYS A 70 -6.26 -89.60 -20.16
CA CYS A 70 -6.58 -91.01 -20.04
C CYS A 70 -6.24 -91.46 -18.62
N SER A 71 -7.22 -91.99 -17.89
CA SER A 71 -7.00 -92.64 -16.60
C SER A 71 -7.02 -94.15 -16.77
N ILE A 72 -6.12 -94.85 -16.08
CA ILE A 72 -6.14 -96.32 -16.04
C ILE A 72 -7.08 -96.69 -14.89
N GLY A 73 -8.23 -97.29 -15.23
CA GLY A 73 -9.18 -97.76 -14.24
C GLY A 73 -8.54 -98.80 -13.30
N ALA A 74 -8.93 -98.83 -12.03
CA ALA A 74 -8.48 -99.84 -11.09
C ALA A 74 -9.13 -101.21 -11.43
N GLY A 75 -8.42 -102.00 -12.24
CA GLY A 75 -8.88 -103.28 -12.80
C GLY A 75 -8.35 -103.44 -14.22
N ASN A 76 -8.35 -104.63 -14.82
CA ASN A 76 -7.87 -104.88 -16.19
C ASN A 76 -8.79 -104.28 -17.28
N SER A 77 -9.28 -103.06 -17.07
CA SER A 77 -10.20 -102.33 -17.92
C SER A 77 -9.43 -101.50 -18.95
N GLU A 78 -9.97 -101.39 -20.16
CA GLU A 78 -9.43 -100.52 -21.20
C GLU A 78 -9.34 -99.06 -20.72
N PRO A 79 -8.31 -98.29 -21.13
CA PRO A 79 -8.15 -96.90 -20.73
C PRO A 79 -9.31 -96.05 -21.25
N VAL A 80 -9.96 -95.31 -20.35
CA VAL A 80 -11.01 -94.35 -20.70
C VAL A 80 -10.36 -92.98 -20.84
N CYS A 81 -10.44 -92.39 -22.03
CA CYS A 81 -9.95 -91.05 -22.32
C CYS A 81 -11.12 -90.07 -22.38
N GLU A 82 -11.08 -89.03 -21.55
CA GLU A 82 -12.06 -87.95 -21.55
C GLU A 82 -11.36 -86.61 -21.75
N MET A 83 -12.06 -85.66 -22.39
CA MET A 83 -11.55 -84.29 -22.51
C MET A 83 -11.54 -83.63 -21.14
N ARG A 84 -10.42 -82.97 -20.77
CA ARG A 84 -10.27 -82.28 -19.48
C ARG A 84 -11.36 -81.26 -19.21
N LEU A 85 -11.87 -80.59 -20.24
CA LEU A 85 -12.95 -79.62 -20.11
C LEU A 85 -14.28 -80.24 -19.63
N ILE A 86 -14.59 -81.46 -20.09
CA ILE A 86 -15.79 -82.19 -19.65
C ILE A 86 -15.61 -82.60 -18.20
N ALA A 87 -14.46 -83.20 -17.86
CA ALA A 87 -14.12 -83.58 -16.49
C ALA A 87 -14.18 -82.38 -15.53
N PHE A 88 -13.71 -81.20 -15.94
CA PHE A 88 -13.79 -79.96 -15.16
C PHE A 88 -15.24 -79.52 -14.89
N TRP A 89 -16.15 -79.67 -15.85
CA TRP A 89 -17.55 -79.23 -15.67
C TRP A 89 -18.34 -80.13 -14.72
N TYR A 90 -17.95 -81.41 -14.61
CA TYR A 90 -18.54 -82.37 -13.67
C TYR A 90 -17.76 -82.50 -12.36
N ALA A 91 -16.62 -81.82 -12.22
CA ALA A 91 -15.81 -81.86 -11.02
C ALA A 91 -16.54 -81.25 -9.81
N PRO A 92 -16.26 -81.73 -8.58
CA PRO A 92 -16.77 -81.11 -7.37
C PRO A 92 -16.42 -79.61 -7.33
N ALA A 93 -17.31 -78.80 -6.76
CA ALA A 93 -17.15 -77.35 -6.70
C ALA A 93 -15.81 -76.88 -6.09
N ASN A 94 -15.23 -77.66 -5.17
CA ASN A 94 -13.93 -77.37 -4.57
C ASN A 94 -12.78 -77.44 -5.60
N GLU A 95 -12.75 -78.45 -6.45
CA GLU A 95 -11.69 -78.63 -7.45
C GLU A 95 -11.77 -77.59 -8.58
N VAL A 96 -13.00 -77.23 -8.96
CA VAL A 96 -13.27 -76.09 -9.86
C VAL A 96 -12.78 -74.78 -9.24
N GLY A 97 -13.03 -74.59 -7.94
CA GLY A 97 -12.54 -73.45 -7.19
C GLY A 97 -11.02 -73.34 -7.17
N ASP A 98 -10.32 -74.43 -6.89
CA ASP A 98 -8.86 -74.45 -6.79
C ASP A 98 -8.17 -74.10 -8.11
N THR A 99 -8.67 -74.62 -9.22
CA THR A 99 -8.13 -74.34 -10.57
C THR A 99 -8.40 -72.90 -11.02
N LEU A 100 -9.61 -72.38 -10.77
CA LEU A 100 -9.94 -70.98 -11.05
C LEU A 100 -9.16 -70.02 -10.15
N ALA A 101 -8.95 -70.38 -8.88
CA ALA A 101 -8.15 -69.59 -7.94
C ALA A 101 -6.69 -69.48 -8.39
N GLY A 102 -6.11 -70.58 -8.90
CA GLY A 102 -4.76 -70.58 -9.50
C GLY A 102 -4.65 -69.63 -10.69
N LEU A 103 -5.60 -69.71 -11.64
CA LEU A 103 -5.63 -68.86 -12.82
C LEU A 103 -5.83 -67.37 -12.46
N ALA A 104 -6.78 -67.09 -11.56
CA ALA A 104 -7.06 -65.74 -11.07
C ALA A 104 -5.86 -65.16 -10.32
N GLY A 105 -5.16 -65.98 -9.51
CA GLY A 105 -3.95 -65.58 -8.79
C GLY A 105 -2.82 -65.18 -9.74
N ALA A 106 -2.57 -65.97 -10.79
CA ALA A 106 -1.56 -65.66 -11.80
C ALA A 106 -1.88 -64.35 -12.55
N LEU A 107 -3.16 -64.15 -12.93
CA LEU A 107 -3.61 -62.92 -13.57
C LEU A 107 -3.49 -61.71 -12.64
N ALA A 108 -3.90 -61.84 -11.38
CA ALA A 108 -3.79 -60.77 -10.39
C ALA A 108 -2.33 -60.34 -10.19
N PHE A 109 -1.41 -61.31 -10.09
CA PHE A 109 0.01 -61.03 -9.95
C PHE A 109 0.60 -60.32 -11.19
N LEU A 110 0.23 -60.77 -12.39
CA LEU A 110 0.64 -60.12 -13.65
C LEU A 110 0.23 -58.64 -13.67
N TRP A 111 -1.02 -58.34 -13.32
CA TRP A 111 -1.52 -56.96 -13.27
C TRP A 111 -0.89 -56.14 -12.14
N LEU A 112 -0.55 -56.74 -11.00
CA LEU A 112 0.19 -56.08 -9.93
C LEU A 112 1.57 -55.61 -10.42
N VAL A 113 2.34 -56.49 -11.05
CA VAL A 113 3.65 -56.12 -11.62
C VAL A 113 3.51 -55.00 -12.66
N LEU A 114 2.50 -55.09 -13.52
CA LEU A 114 2.23 -54.07 -14.53
C LEU A 114 1.96 -52.69 -13.92
N THR A 115 1.12 -52.65 -12.87
CA THR A 115 0.76 -51.39 -12.21
C THR A 115 1.96 -50.75 -11.50
N VAL A 116 2.87 -51.54 -10.91
CA VAL A 116 4.12 -51.03 -10.34
C VAL A 116 5.01 -50.38 -11.40
N PHE A 117 5.14 -50.98 -12.59
CA PHE A 117 5.89 -50.37 -13.69
C PHE A 117 5.26 -49.07 -14.18
N LEU A 118 3.93 -49.04 -14.28
CA LEU A 118 3.19 -47.84 -14.69
C LEU A 118 3.37 -46.71 -13.68
N GLN A 119 3.23 -47.02 -12.38
CA GLN A 119 3.49 -46.07 -11.29
C GLN A 119 4.94 -45.58 -11.30
N GLY A 120 5.92 -46.44 -11.62
CA GLY A 120 7.31 -46.05 -11.74
C GLY A 120 7.59 -45.03 -12.84
N LYS A 121 6.87 -45.09 -13.97
CA LYS A 121 6.98 -44.09 -15.05
C LYS A 121 6.39 -42.75 -14.63
N GLU A 122 5.23 -42.76 -13.98
CA GLU A 122 4.57 -41.56 -13.46
C GLU A 122 5.47 -40.82 -12.47
N LEU A 123 6.09 -41.55 -11.53
CA LEU A 123 7.02 -40.94 -10.56
C LEU A 123 8.28 -40.35 -11.21
N ARG A 124 8.77 -40.92 -12.32
CA ARG A 124 9.90 -40.35 -13.06
C ARG A 124 9.51 -39.06 -13.78
N ALA A 125 8.33 -39.02 -14.40
CA ALA A 125 7.81 -37.81 -15.03
C ALA A 125 7.62 -36.69 -13.98
N GLN A 126 7.00 -37.01 -12.84
CA GLN A 126 6.84 -36.06 -11.74
C GLN A 126 8.19 -35.54 -11.20
N ARG A 127 9.22 -36.38 -11.12
CA ARG A 127 10.57 -35.92 -10.72
C ARG A 127 11.19 -34.93 -11.72
N GLN A 128 10.98 -35.16 -13.01
CA GLN A 128 11.47 -34.23 -14.05
C GLN A 128 10.72 -32.90 -13.99
N GLU A 129 9.41 -32.92 -13.79
CA GLU A 129 8.61 -31.70 -13.58
C GLU A 129 9.07 -30.95 -12.34
N LEU A 130 9.24 -31.63 -11.20
CA LEU A 130 9.74 -31.00 -9.97
C LEU A 130 11.16 -30.42 -10.13
N GLN A 131 12.01 -31.05 -10.93
CA GLN A 131 13.34 -30.49 -11.25
C GLN A 131 13.23 -29.20 -12.07
N LEU A 132 12.38 -29.18 -13.10
CA LEU A 132 12.12 -27.99 -13.91
C LEU A 132 11.52 -26.86 -13.06
N THR A 133 10.53 -27.15 -12.21
CA THR A 133 9.94 -26.17 -11.28
C THR A 133 10.99 -25.59 -10.33
N ARG A 134 11.93 -26.39 -9.83
CA ARG A 134 13.02 -25.87 -8.98
C ARG A 134 13.96 -24.94 -9.74
N ILE A 135 14.24 -25.21 -11.00
CA ILE A 135 15.05 -24.32 -11.85
C ILE A 135 14.32 -23.00 -12.05
N GLU A 136 13.01 -23.05 -12.35
CA GLU A 136 12.18 -21.86 -12.53
C GLU A 136 12.08 -21.03 -11.24
N MET A 137 11.84 -21.67 -10.09
CA MET A 137 11.79 -20.99 -8.78
C MET A 137 13.11 -20.30 -8.45
N LYS A 138 14.26 -20.90 -8.79
CA LYS A 138 15.56 -20.23 -8.63
C LYS A 138 15.67 -18.99 -9.52
N GLY A 139 15.20 -19.06 -10.76
CA GLY A 139 15.14 -17.90 -11.66
C GLY A 139 14.25 -16.79 -11.12
N GLN A 140 13.06 -17.14 -10.62
CA GLN A 140 12.13 -16.18 -10.00
C GLN A 140 12.71 -15.53 -8.75
N SER A 141 13.46 -16.28 -7.92
CA SER A 141 14.14 -15.73 -6.75
C SER A 141 15.20 -14.70 -7.14
N ALA A 142 15.97 -14.94 -8.20
CA ALA A 142 16.98 -13.99 -8.69
C ALA A 142 16.31 -12.71 -9.22
N ALA A 143 15.28 -12.85 -10.07
CA ALA A 143 14.52 -11.70 -10.56
C ALA A 143 13.88 -10.87 -9.44
N THR A 144 13.40 -11.53 -8.38
CA THR A 144 12.84 -10.85 -7.19
C THR A 144 13.91 -10.08 -6.42
N GLN A 145 15.13 -10.62 -6.31
CA GLN A 145 16.26 -9.92 -5.69
C GLN A 145 16.67 -8.68 -6.50
N ASP A 146 16.72 -8.79 -7.83
CA ASP A 146 17.02 -7.68 -8.73
C ASP A 146 15.94 -6.58 -8.62
N MET A 147 14.67 -6.96 -8.57
CA MET A 147 13.56 -6.04 -8.36
C MET A 147 13.66 -5.33 -7.00
N ALA A 148 14.02 -6.04 -5.93
CA ALA A 148 14.22 -5.45 -4.61
C ALA A 148 15.40 -4.46 -4.61
N ALA A 149 16.49 -4.77 -5.31
CA ALA A 149 17.63 -3.87 -5.46
C ALA A 149 17.25 -2.60 -6.23
N ALA A 150 16.50 -2.73 -7.33
CA ALA A 150 16.01 -1.60 -8.12
C ALA A 150 15.05 -0.70 -7.30
N MET A 151 14.14 -1.31 -6.54
CA MET A 151 13.24 -0.57 -5.64
C MET A 151 14.00 0.19 -4.55
N LYS A 152 15.07 -0.39 -4.01
CA LYS A 152 15.92 0.30 -3.04
C LYS A 152 16.57 1.55 -3.65
N GLN A 153 17.15 1.43 -4.83
CA GLN A 153 17.74 2.56 -5.55
C GLN A 153 16.70 3.65 -5.87
N GLN A 154 15.49 3.25 -6.28
CA GLN A 154 14.40 4.19 -6.53
C GLN A 154 13.96 4.91 -5.24
N SER A 155 13.91 4.21 -4.12
CA SER A 155 13.59 4.79 -2.81
C SER A 155 14.63 5.82 -2.38
N GLU A 156 15.92 5.52 -2.58
CA GLU A 156 17.02 6.45 -2.27
C GLU A 156 16.92 7.72 -3.13
N ALA A 157 16.73 7.58 -4.44
CA ALA A 157 16.54 8.73 -5.34
C ALA A 157 15.31 9.57 -4.97
N ALA A 158 14.20 8.93 -4.56
CA ALA A 158 13.01 9.64 -4.10
C ALA A 158 13.27 10.43 -2.81
N HIS A 159 14.05 9.88 -1.88
CA HIS A 159 14.46 10.59 -0.66
C HIS A 159 15.29 11.83 -0.97
N GLU A 160 16.23 11.73 -1.91
CA GLU A 160 17.03 12.88 -2.37
C GLU A 160 16.15 13.97 -2.99
N GLN A 161 15.18 13.59 -3.83
CA GLN A 161 14.22 14.55 -4.40
C GLN A 161 13.39 15.26 -3.34
N ILE A 162 12.90 14.53 -2.33
CA ILE A 162 12.15 15.11 -1.21
C ILE A 162 13.04 16.08 -0.42
N ALA A 163 14.29 15.72 -0.14
CA ALA A 163 15.23 16.59 0.56
C ALA A 163 15.50 17.88 -0.24
N TYR A 164 15.69 17.78 -1.55
CA TYR A 164 15.88 18.93 -2.43
C TYR A 164 14.66 19.86 -2.45
N LEU A 165 13.45 19.31 -2.59
CA LEU A 165 12.21 20.11 -2.57
C LEU A 165 12.00 20.81 -1.23
N ARG A 166 12.35 20.17 -0.11
CA ARG A 166 12.30 20.82 1.22
C ARG A 166 13.22 22.03 1.27
N LEU A 167 14.46 21.89 0.79
CA LEU A 167 15.42 23.00 0.72
C LEU A 167 14.93 24.14 -0.19
N GLN A 168 14.29 23.82 -1.31
CA GLN A 168 13.70 24.85 -2.18
C GLN A 168 12.56 25.59 -1.49
N ASN A 169 11.62 24.85 -0.88
CA ASN A 169 10.50 25.45 -0.15
C ASN A 169 10.98 26.34 1.00
N GLU A 170 12.03 25.95 1.71
CA GLU A 170 12.63 26.79 2.76
C GLU A 170 13.26 28.07 2.20
N ARG A 171 13.93 27.99 1.05
CA ARG A 171 14.49 29.18 0.38
C ARG A 171 13.39 30.12 -0.11
N GLU A 172 12.31 29.58 -0.67
CA GLU A 172 11.17 30.37 -1.14
C GLU A 172 10.43 31.02 0.03
N LYS A 173 10.19 30.28 1.12
CA LYS A 173 9.62 30.83 2.35
C LYS A 173 10.46 31.99 2.89
N ARG A 174 11.78 31.83 2.95
CA ARG A 174 12.70 32.90 3.40
C ARG A 174 12.67 34.13 2.49
N LYS A 175 12.57 33.92 1.17
CA LYS A 175 12.43 35.03 0.21
C LYS A 175 11.10 35.76 0.40
N GLY A 176 10.00 35.02 0.46
CA GLY A 176 8.66 35.57 0.72
C GLY A 176 8.63 36.35 2.03
N ALA A 177 9.15 35.78 3.12
CA ALA A 177 9.22 36.47 4.41
C ALA A 177 10.06 37.77 4.36
N SER A 178 11.14 37.80 3.58
CA SER A 178 11.91 39.04 3.38
C SER A 178 11.16 40.08 2.56
N GLU A 179 10.44 39.66 1.51
CA GLU A 179 9.61 40.55 0.69
C GLU A 179 8.44 41.13 1.49
N ASP A 180 7.78 40.28 2.29
CA ASP A 180 6.70 40.67 3.20
C ASP A 180 7.20 41.63 4.27
N PHE A 181 8.37 41.35 4.86
CA PHE A 181 9.02 42.23 5.82
C PHE A 181 9.32 43.61 5.22
N ASP A 182 9.92 43.68 4.03
CA ASP A 182 10.19 44.94 3.33
C ASP A 182 8.89 45.70 3.00
N GLY A 183 7.82 44.97 2.64
CA GLY A 183 6.49 45.53 2.41
C GLY A 183 5.87 46.15 3.68
N LEU A 184 5.96 45.43 4.80
CA LEU A 184 5.46 45.90 6.09
C LEU A 184 6.27 47.08 6.64
N CYS A 185 7.59 47.09 6.47
CA CYS A 185 8.42 48.23 6.85
C CYS A 185 8.01 49.51 6.10
N LYS A 186 7.77 49.40 4.79
CA LYS A 186 7.24 50.51 3.98
C LYS A 186 5.84 50.94 4.41
N LEU A 187 5.00 50.00 4.86
CA LEU A 187 3.68 50.31 5.40
C LEU A 187 3.79 51.11 6.71
N VAL A 188 4.66 50.68 7.62
CA VAL A 188 4.96 51.39 8.87
C VAL A 188 5.47 52.81 8.58
N GLU A 189 6.44 52.95 7.67
CA GLU A 189 6.94 54.25 7.22
C GLU A 189 5.82 55.16 6.70
N LYS A 190 4.92 54.61 5.88
CA LYS A 190 3.78 55.33 5.33
C LYS A 190 2.77 55.74 6.40
N ILE A 191 2.52 54.89 7.41
CA ILE A 191 1.62 55.22 8.53
C ILE A 191 2.20 56.36 9.35
N LEU A 192 3.48 56.27 9.70
CA LEU A 192 4.18 57.26 10.52
C LEU A 192 4.39 58.59 9.78
N GLY A 193 4.61 58.54 8.47
CA GLY A 193 4.70 59.73 7.61
C GLY A 193 3.35 60.33 7.22
N SER A 194 2.22 59.71 7.60
CA SER A 194 0.90 60.24 7.29
C SER A 194 0.56 61.45 8.16
N SER A 195 -0.13 62.44 7.59
CA SER A 195 -0.62 63.62 8.34
C SER A 195 -1.69 63.29 9.38
N ASP A 196 -2.19 62.06 9.39
CA ASP A 196 -3.06 61.54 10.43
C ASP A 196 -2.29 61.24 11.70
N TRP A 197 -1.02 60.81 11.59
CA TRP A 197 -0.14 60.57 12.73
C TRP A 197 0.25 61.85 13.45
N GLU A 198 0.47 62.94 12.71
CA GLU A 198 0.72 64.28 13.26
C GLU A 198 -0.40 64.73 14.21
N LYS A 199 -1.63 64.23 14.01
CA LYS A 199 -2.83 64.60 14.77
C LYS A 199 -3.12 63.67 15.94
N VAL A 200 -2.28 62.65 16.15
CA VAL A 200 -2.40 61.76 17.31
C VAL A 200 -1.78 62.48 18.50
N HIS A 201 -2.63 63.27 19.16
CA HIS A 201 -2.32 63.95 20.39
C HIS A 201 -3.10 63.31 21.54
N TRP A 202 -2.40 63.03 22.63
CA TRP A 202 -2.99 62.72 23.92
C TRP A 202 -3.09 64.03 24.68
N LEU A 203 -4.30 64.38 25.08
CA LEU A 203 -4.52 65.50 25.98
C LEU A 203 -4.47 64.96 27.40
N ALA A 204 -3.48 65.41 28.16
CA ALA A 204 -3.45 65.23 29.60
C ALA A 204 -4.02 66.48 30.27
N ARG A 205 -5.14 66.33 30.99
CA ARG A 205 -5.69 67.38 31.86
C ARG A 205 -5.27 67.18 33.31
N GLU A 206 -4.46 68.09 33.80
CA GLU A 206 -4.16 68.17 35.22
C GLU A 206 -5.12 69.18 35.89
N TRP A 207 -5.80 68.72 36.93
CA TRP A 207 -6.68 69.57 37.72
C TRP A 207 -5.90 70.17 38.89
N GLY A 208 -5.28 71.33 38.66
CA GLY A 208 -4.69 72.15 39.71
C GLY A 208 -5.75 73.00 40.43
N GLY A 209 -5.49 73.38 41.67
CA GLY A 209 -6.38 74.23 42.48
C GLY A 209 -6.68 75.61 41.87
N ASP A 210 -5.89 76.05 40.89
CA ASP A 210 -5.95 77.38 40.29
C ASP A 210 -6.47 77.40 38.83
N GLY A 211 -6.91 76.26 38.30
CA GLY A 211 -7.46 76.16 36.94
C GLY A 211 -7.11 74.85 36.22
N GLU A 212 -7.76 74.64 35.07
CA GLU A 212 -7.51 73.49 34.20
C GLU A 212 -6.21 73.72 33.41
N VAL A 213 -5.18 72.92 33.70
CA VAL A 213 -3.96 72.89 32.90
C VAL A 213 -4.07 71.72 31.93
N VAL A 214 -4.18 72.04 30.64
CA VAL A 214 -4.20 71.03 29.58
C VAL A 214 -2.78 70.92 29.02
N GLN A 215 -2.07 69.85 29.35
CA GLN A 215 -0.83 69.48 28.69
C GLN A 215 -1.16 68.60 27.48
N GLU A 216 -0.69 68.99 26.30
CA GLU A 216 -0.84 68.19 25.09
C GLU A 216 0.44 67.39 24.83
N PHE A 217 0.32 66.07 24.89
CA PHE A 217 1.38 65.13 24.55
C PHE A 217 1.10 64.59 23.16
N GLY A 218 1.82 65.04 22.13
CA GLY A 218 1.78 64.44 20.79
C GLY A 218 2.92 63.45 20.59
N LEU A 219 2.67 62.33 19.91
CA LEU A 219 3.77 61.55 19.30
C LEU A 219 4.36 62.29 18.08
N GLY A 220 3.63 63.24 17.50
CA GLY A 220 4.09 64.08 16.40
C GLY A 220 5.04 65.20 16.85
N GLY A 221 6.34 64.93 16.83
CA GLY A 221 7.34 66.01 16.71
C GLY A 221 7.26 66.68 15.32
N ARG A 222 7.72 67.93 15.20
CA ARG A 222 7.79 68.69 13.91
C ARG A 222 8.21 67.77 12.75
N ARG A 223 7.55 67.90 11.58
CA ARG A 223 7.84 67.24 10.28
C ARG A 223 9.31 66.92 10.05
N GLU A 224 9.77 65.83 10.64
CA GLU A 224 11.02 65.19 10.27
C GLU A 224 10.61 63.93 9.53
N VAL A 225 11.19 63.75 8.35
CA VAL A 225 10.91 62.60 7.49
C VAL A 225 11.30 61.35 8.27
N PHE A 226 10.31 60.54 8.62
CA PHE A 226 10.55 59.23 9.22
C PHE A 226 11.03 58.28 8.13
N SER A 227 12.24 57.75 8.24
CA SER A 227 12.74 56.65 7.41
C SER A 227 12.56 55.33 8.15
N ALA A 228 12.30 54.23 7.45
CA ALA A 228 12.23 52.89 8.04
C ALA A 228 13.60 52.29 8.40
N ASP A 229 14.64 53.12 8.54
CA ASP A 229 15.99 52.66 8.91
C ASP A 229 16.14 52.51 10.44
N ASP A 230 17.29 51.97 10.86
CA ASP A 230 17.66 51.81 12.28
C ASP A 230 17.45 53.11 13.09
N ALA A 231 17.71 54.27 12.48
CA ALA A 231 17.61 55.55 13.15
C ALA A 231 16.15 55.98 13.31
N GLY A 232 15.30 55.78 12.31
CA GLY A 232 13.87 56.06 12.41
C GLY A 232 13.18 55.16 13.42
N ILE A 233 13.44 53.86 13.41
CA ILE A 233 12.81 52.94 14.38
C ILE A 233 13.33 53.16 15.80
N SER A 234 14.63 53.43 15.97
CA SER A 234 15.18 53.83 17.29
C SER A 234 14.54 55.12 17.79
N ARG A 235 14.24 56.07 16.89
CA ARG A 235 13.49 57.29 17.24
C ARG A 235 12.06 56.98 17.63
N LEU A 236 11.33 56.18 16.86
CA LEU A 236 9.98 55.74 17.20
C LEU A 236 9.98 55.12 18.60
N TYR A 237 10.88 54.16 18.84
CA TYR A 237 11.07 53.55 20.14
C TYR A 237 11.30 54.59 21.25
N SER A 238 12.22 55.54 21.04
CA SER A 238 12.51 56.59 22.03
C SER A 238 11.31 57.52 22.29
N GLN A 239 10.56 57.87 21.25
CA GLN A 239 9.39 58.73 21.34
C GLN A 239 8.25 58.01 22.07
N THR A 240 7.96 56.76 21.69
CA THR A 240 6.97 55.91 22.36
C THR A 240 7.37 55.65 23.81
N LEU A 241 8.64 55.34 24.09
CA LEU A 241 9.13 55.12 25.45
C LEU A 241 8.99 56.39 26.30
N SER A 242 9.36 57.55 25.76
CA SER A 242 9.23 58.83 26.46
C SER A 242 7.76 59.18 26.79
N LEU A 243 6.84 58.81 25.89
CA LEU A 243 5.41 59.01 26.07
C LEU A 243 4.86 58.07 27.16
N VAL A 244 5.25 56.79 27.14
CA VAL A 244 4.86 55.82 28.17
C VAL A 244 5.37 56.24 29.55
N THR A 245 6.64 56.65 29.66
CA THR A 245 7.18 57.10 30.95
C THR A 245 6.41 58.30 31.52
N ARG A 246 5.96 59.22 30.65
CA ARG A 246 5.14 60.36 31.07
C ARG A 246 3.72 59.94 31.47
N LEU A 247 3.13 58.98 30.74
CA LEU A 247 1.80 58.45 31.05
C LEU A 247 1.77 57.58 32.33
N ASP A 248 2.85 56.90 32.67
CA ASP A 248 2.96 56.14 33.93
C ASP A 248 3.13 57.08 35.13
N ASP A 249 3.77 58.26 34.95
CA ASP A 249 4.02 59.24 36.03
C ASP A 249 2.81 60.16 36.32
N GLU A 250 1.93 60.42 35.35
CA GLU A 250 0.79 61.35 35.48
C GLU A 250 -0.57 60.62 35.40
N ILE A 251 -1.29 60.50 36.53
CA ILE A 251 -2.67 59.95 36.56
C ILE A 251 -3.64 60.99 35.99
N VAL A 252 -3.87 60.92 34.68
CA VAL A 252 -4.63 61.96 33.98
C VAL A 252 -5.76 61.38 33.13
N GLU A 253 -6.92 62.05 33.14
CA GLU A 253 -8.03 61.80 32.22
C GLU A 253 -7.59 62.14 30.78
N THR A 254 -7.16 61.11 30.05
CA THR A 254 -6.81 61.22 28.63
C THR A 254 -8.08 61.22 27.77
N GLN A 255 -8.15 62.03 26.72
CA GLN A 255 -9.21 61.89 25.70
C GLN A 255 -8.66 61.16 24.48
N LEU A 256 -9.40 60.15 24.02
CA LEU A 256 -9.09 59.38 22.82
C LEU A 256 -9.08 60.29 21.58
N PRO A 257 -8.04 60.25 20.74
CA PRO A 257 -8.14 60.83 19.41
C PRO A 257 -9.20 60.07 18.59
N PRO A 258 -10.04 60.75 17.80
CA PRO A 258 -11.04 60.11 16.93
C PRO A 258 -10.44 59.24 15.80
N LYS A 259 -9.10 59.13 15.73
CA LYS A 259 -8.35 58.41 14.67
C LYS A 259 -7.60 57.17 15.18
N TYR A 260 -8.13 56.48 16.19
CA TYR A 260 -7.60 55.23 16.73
C TYR A 260 -7.36 54.11 15.68
N ALA A 261 -8.00 54.19 14.51
CA ALA A 261 -7.77 53.29 13.39
C ALA A 261 -6.31 53.30 12.86
N CYS A 262 -5.59 54.42 12.92
CA CYS A 262 -4.20 54.46 12.46
C CYS A 262 -3.25 53.76 13.45
N PHE A 263 -3.50 53.90 14.76
CA PHE A 263 -2.76 53.22 15.80
C PHE A 263 -2.93 51.70 15.74
N ARG A 264 -4.17 51.21 15.60
CA ARG A 264 -4.41 49.76 15.43
C ARG A 264 -3.70 49.19 14.21
N ARG A 265 -3.74 49.89 13.08
CA ARG A 265 -3.00 49.47 11.87
C ARG A 265 -1.49 49.42 12.10
N LEU A 266 -0.94 50.36 12.86
CA LEU A 266 0.48 50.33 13.23
C LEU A 266 0.78 49.12 14.13
N LEU A 267 -0.04 48.88 15.14
CA LEU A 267 0.11 47.74 16.05
C LEU A 267 0.02 46.40 15.28
N GLU A 268 -0.96 46.26 14.39
CA GLU A 268 -1.11 45.08 13.52
C GLU A 268 0.12 44.89 12.63
N ALA A 269 0.60 45.95 11.97
CA ALA A 269 1.80 45.88 11.13
C ALA A 269 3.07 45.51 11.93
N VAL A 270 3.27 46.11 13.11
CA VAL A 270 4.40 45.79 13.99
C VAL A 270 4.33 44.35 14.52
N LYS A 271 3.11 43.85 14.78
CA LYS A 271 2.90 42.45 15.19
C LYS A 271 3.20 41.47 14.05
N GLU A 272 2.70 41.73 12.84
CA GLU A 272 3.01 40.92 11.66
C GLU A 272 4.51 40.90 11.36
N ILE A 273 5.19 42.05 11.46
CA ILE A 273 6.65 42.13 11.35
C ILE A 273 7.33 41.23 12.40
N ASN A 274 6.84 41.25 13.65
CA ASN A 274 7.39 40.44 14.73
C ASN A 274 7.17 38.93 14.52
N ASP A 275 6.02 38.54 13.98
CA ASP A 275 5.68 37.14 13.70
C ASP A 275 6.56 36.56 12.58
N LEU A 276 7.01 37.39 11.62
CA LEU A 276 7.94 36.99 10.56
C LEU A 276 9.36 36.67 11.04
N ARG A 277 9.72 37.02 12.29
CA ARG A 277 11.09 36.92 12.83
C ARG A 277 11.76 35.56 12.61
N HIS A 278 11.02 34.47 12.75
CA HIS A 278 11.57 33.11 12.63
C HIS A 278 11.84 32.67 11.19
N ASP A 279 11.21 33.35 10.21
CA ASP A 279 11.31 33.02 8.79
C ASP A 279 12.27 33.95 8.04
N LEU A 280 12.79 35.00 8.69
CA LEU A 280 13.75 35.93 8.09
C LEU A 280 15.10 35.28 7.79
N SER A 281 15.76 35.82 6.76
CA SER A 281 17.16 35.49 6.47
C SER A 281 18.07 35.95 7.62
N PRO A 282 19.26 35.33 7.81
CA PRO A 282 20.18 35.71 8.89
C PRO A 282 20.55 37.20 8.88
N ASP A 283 20.72 37.78 7.68
CA ASP A 283 21.07 39.18 7.50
C ASP A 283 19.92 40.10 7.94
N ARG A 284 18.68 39.79 7.53
CA ARG A 284 17.48 40.54 7.94
C ARG A 284 17.13 40.33 9.41
N LEU A 285 17.41 39.15 9.95
CA LEU A 285 17.22 38.88 11.38
C LEU A 285 18.18 39.72 12.24
N ALA A 286 19.41 39.95 11.78
CA ALA A 286 20.34 40.84 12.47
C ALA A 286 19.83 42.30 12.50
N GLU A 287 19.32 42.79 11.36
CA GLU A 287 18.67 44.10 11.23
C GLU A 287 17.44 44.21 12.15
N PHE A 288 16.53 43.24 12.07
CA PHE A 288 15.34 43.14 12.92
C PHE A 288 15.70 43.18 14.42
N ASN A 289 16.70 42.41 14.85
CA ASN A 289 17.12 42.38 16.25
C ASN A 289 17.70 43.72 16.71
N GLY A 290 18.30 44.51 15.80
CA GLY A 290 18.77 45.86 16.06
C GLY A 290 17.64 46.82 16.44
N TRP A 291 16.46 46.63 15.87
CA TRP A 291 15.30 47.52 16.04
C TRP A 291 14.61 47.40 17.40
N LYS A 292 14.88 46.33 18.16
CA LYS A 292 14.23 46.04 19.46
C LYS A 292 12.69 46.07 19.38
N LEU A 293 12.14 45.62 18.25
CA LEU A 293 10.71 45.58 17.97
C LEU A 293 9.90 44.85 19.04
N ASP A 294 10.45 43.77 19.64
CA ASP A 294 9.83 43.06 20.77
C ASP A 294 9.40 44.04 21.87
N ARG A 295 10.24 45.04 22.19
CA ARG A 295 9.93 46.04 23.20
C ARG A 295 8.86 47.00 22.72
N VAL A 296 8.99 47.50 21.48
CA VAL A 296 7.99 48.38 20.85
C VAL A 296 6.62 47.72 20.88
N LEU A 297 6.54 46.44 20.49
CA LEU A 297 5.30 45.67 20.46
C LEU A 297 4.69 45.51 21.85
N VAL A 298 5.49 45.11 22.86
CA VAL A 298 5.01 45.03 24.25
C VAL A 298 4.46 46.37 24.72
N PHE A 299 5.08 47.50 24.33
CA PHE A 299 4.58 48.83 24.67
C PHE A 299 3.28 49.17 23.94
N LEU A 300 3.20 48.92 22.63
CA LEU A 300 2.00 49.17 21.85
C LEU A 300 0.83 48.31 22.34
N LEU A 301 1.09 47.05 22.72
CA LEU A 301 0.11 46.15 23.33
C LEU A 301 -0.29 46.63 24.72
N LYS A 302 0.63 47.09 25.58
CA LYS A 302 0.28 47.69 26.88
C LYS A 302 -0.67 48.88 26.68
N ILE A 303 -0.37 49.75 25.70
CA ILE A 303 -1.25 50.87 25.36
C ILE A 303 -2.62 50.38 24.88
N ASP A 304 -2.71 49.27 24.14
CA ASP A 304 -3.98 48.72 23.63
C ASP A 304 -4.79 47.97 24.71
N GLU A 305 -4.12 47.19 25.57
CA GLU A 305 -4.71 46.34 26.63
C GLU A 305 -5.08 47.13 27.89
N ASP A 306 -4.30 48.15 28.27
CA ASP A 306 -4.53 48.85 29.53
C ASP A 306 -5.87 49.61 29.55
N GLN A 307 -6.45 49.66 30.75
CA GLN A 307 -7.67 50.38 31.10
C GLN A 307 -7.62 51.91 30.88
N TYR A 308 -6.54 52.47 30.31
CA TYR A 308 -6.50 53.89 29.87
C TYR A 308 -7.70 54.25 28.99
N TRP A 309 -8.21 53.29 28.20
CA TRP A 309 -9.39 53.49 27.36
C TRP A 309 -10.73 53.44 28.13
N SER A 310 -10.79 52.72 29.24
CA SER A 310 -12.06 52.43 29.96
C SER A 310 -12.36 53.39 31.12
N GLY A 311 -11.34 54.06 31.67
CA GLY A 311 -11.44 54.96 32.82
C GLY A 311 -12.19 56.27 32.56
N ILE A 312 -12.30 56.69 31.30
CA ILE A 312 -12.82 58.02 30.90
C ILE A 312 -14.36 58.10 30.98
N SER A 313 -15.06 56.95 30.88
CA SER A 313 -16.53 56.96 30.79
C SER A 313 -17.26 56.97 32.16
N ARG A 314 -16.56 56.77 33.28
CA ARG A 314 -17.22 56.48 34.58
C ARG A 314 -17.13 57.55 35.66
N ARG A 315 -16.33 58.62 35.53
CA ARG A 315 -16.44 59.78 36.42
C ARG A 315 -17.53 60.75 35.95
N LYS A 316 -18.79 60.29 35.96
CA LYS A 316 -19.91 61.25 36.01
C LYS A 316 -19.77 62.03 37.32
N ARG A 317 -19.52 63.34 37.18
CA ARG A 317 -19.59 64.35 38.24
C ARG A 317 -20.64 63.95 39.29
N LYS A 318 -20.19 63.50 40.46
CA LYS A 318 -20.97 63.74 41.68
C LYS A 318 -20.90 65.24 41.89
N LYS A 319 -21.99 65.92 41.52
CA LYS A 319 -22.29 67.27 42.01
C LYS A 319 -22.39 67.22 43.52
#